data_AF-A0A4Z0P6D8-F1
#
_entry.id   AF-A0A4Z0P6D8-F1
#
_cell.length_a   1.000
_cell.length_b   1.000
_cell.length_c   1.000
_cell.angle_alpha   90.00
_cell.angle_beta   90.00
_cell.angle_gamma   90.00
#
_symmetry.space_group_name_H-M   'P 1'
#
loop_
_entity.id
_entity.type
_entity.pdbx_description
1 polymer ?
#
loop_
_entity_poly.entity_id
_entity_poly.type
_entity_poly.pdbx_seq_one_letter_code
_entity_poly.pdbx_strand_id
1 'polypeptide(L)' 'VGGTGIAGAAASSTAGNAVATPLAIAQADPSLAEVAAAAAPLIAASVITTAILTPVLTSWVAKKQARQASLEKNA' A
#
# COMPACT_ATOMS: atom_id res chain seq x y z
N VAL A 1 17.97 7.27 -14.87
CA VAL A 1 16.95 6.27 -15.30
C VAL A 1 15.57 6.77 -14.87
N GLY A 2 14.76 7.26 -15.81
CA GLY A 2 13.38 7.68 -15.53
C GLY A 2 12.43 6.55 -15.91
N GLY A 3 11.70 5.99 -14.94
CA GLY A 3 10.73 4.92 -15.17
C GLY A 3 9.32 5.46 -15.44
N THR A 4 8.44 4.61 -15.94
CA THR A 4 7.03 4.95 -16.23
C THR A 4 6.21 5.28 -14.97
N GLY A 5 6.77 5.15 -13.76
CA GLY A 5 6.07 5.36 -12.49
C GLY A 5 5.15 4.20 -12.08
N ILE A 6 4.89 3.22 -12.96
CA ILE A 6 4.01 2.08 -12.71
C ILE A 6 4.60 1.17 -11.63
N ALA A 7 5.89 0.82 -11.73
CA ALA A 7 6.57 -0.03 -10.75
C ALA A 7 6.65 0.64 -9.36
N GLY A 8 6.83 1.96 -9.33
CA GLY A 8 6.80 2.73 -8.08
C GLY A 8 5.41 2.73 -7.43
N ALA A 9 4.36 2.93 -8.22
CA ALA A 9 2.98 2.87 -7.75
C ALA A 9 2.57 1.47 -7.25
N ALA A 10 3.11 0.42 -7.86
CA ALA A 10 2.91 -0.96 -7.40
C ALA A 10 3.64 -1.25 -6.08
N ALA A 11 4.86 -0.74 -5.93
CA ALA A 11 5.72 -1.00 -4.77
C ALA A 11 5.43 -0.10 -3.55
N SER A 12 4.61 0.94 -3.68
CA SER A 12 4.40 1.95 -2.62
C SER A 12 3.56 1.48 -1.43
N SER A 13 3.21 0.20 -1.35
CA SER A 13 2.34 -0.34 -0.31
C SER A 13 3.14 -1.00 0.83
N THR A 14 2.91 -0.54 2.06
CA THR A 14 3.46 -1.13 3.30
C THR A 14 2.46 -2.06 4.01
N ALA A 15 1.35 -2.40 3.34
CA ALA A 15 0.19 -2.99 3.99
C ALA A 15 0.51 -4.30 4.73
N GLY A 16 1.30 -5.21 4.13
CA GLY A 16 1.63 -6.49 4.76
C GLY A 16 2.44 -6.39 6.06
N ASN A 17 3.38 -5.44 6.15
CA ASN A 17 4.25 -5.30 7.32
C ASN A 17 3.52 -4.64 8.51
N ALA A 18 2.52 -3.80 8.24
CA ALA A 18 1.80 -3.06 9.27
C ALA A 18 1.00 -3.97 10.22
N VAL A 19 0.46 -5.10 9.73
CA VAL A 19 -0.36 -6.03 10.54
C VAL A 19 0.43 -6.61 11.72
N ALA A 20 1.74 -6.79 11.59
CA ALA A 20 2.59 -7.33 12.65
C ALA A 20 2.94 -6.31 13.74
N THR A 21 2.68 -5.02 13.52
CA THR A 21 3.14 -3.93 14.39
C THR A 21 2.55 -3.99 15.81
N PRO A 22 1.24 -4.21 16.03
CA PRO A 22 0.68 -4.28 17.38
C PRO A 22 1.27 -5.41 18.22
N LEU A 23 1.53 -6.56 17.59
CA LEU A 23 2.12 -7.71 18.27
C LEU A 23 3.56 -7.40 18.72
N ALA A 24 4.34 -6.77 17.84
CA ALA A 24 5.69 -6.32 18.17
C ALA A 24 5.70 -5.30 19.32
N ILE A 25 4.73 -4.37 19.34
CA ILE A 25 4.57 -3.39 20.44
C ILE A 25 4.24 -4.10 21.75
N ALA A 26 3.29 -5.05 21.76
CA ALA A 26 2.93 -5.80 22.96
C ALA A 26 4.08 -6.66 23.51
N GLN A 27 4.98 -7.14 22.63
CA GLN A 27 6.20 -7.85 23.03
C GLN A 27 7.23 -6.91 23.67
N ALA A 28 7.33 -5.67 23.19
CA ALA A 28 8.25 -4.68 23.72
C ALA A 28 7.75 -4.06 25.04
N ASP A 29 6.44 -3.86 25.17
CA ASP A 29 5.78 -3.34 26.37
C ASP A 29 4.49 -4.11 26.67
N PRO A 30 4.53 -5.01 27.67
CA PRO A 30 3.36 -5.81 28.06
C PRO A 30 2.18 -4.98 28.59
N SER A 31 2.40 -3.75 29.07
CA SER A 31 1.32 -2.89 29.55
C SER A 31 0.37 -2.45 28.43
N LEU A 32 0.85 -2.48 27.18
CA LEU A 32 0.09 -2.15 25.97
C LEU A 32 -0.63 -3.35 25.35
N ALA A 33 -0.61 -4.53 25.98
CA ALA A 33 -1.17 -5.76 25.41
C ALA A 33 -2.67 -5.64 25.08
N GLU A 34 -3.47 -5.03 25.95
CA GLU A 34 -4.90 -4.83 25.69
C GLU A 34 -5.15 -3.86 24.53
N VAL A 35 -4.35 -2.79 24.44
CA VAL A 35 -4.42 -1.81 23.34
C VAL A 35 -4.01 -2.47 22.01
N ALA A 36 -2.97 -3.29 22.02
CA ALA A 36 -2.51 -4.03 20.85
C ALA A 36 -3.56 -5.03 20.35
N ALA A 37 -4.28 -5.69 21.25
CA ALA A 37 -5.35 -6.62 20.91
C ALA A 37 -6.50 -5.91 20.18
N ALA A 38 -6.89 -4.71 20.62
CA ALA A 38 -7.90 -3.90 19.94
C ALA A 38 -7.38 -3.25 18.64
N ALA A 39 -6.10 -2.90 18.58
CA ALA A 39 -5.48 -2.28 17.41
C ALA A 39 -5.28 -3.26 16.24
N ALA A 40 -5.00 -4.54 16.51
CA ALA A 40 -4.77 -5.56 15.49
C ALA A 40 -5.88 -5.65 14.42
N PRO A 41 -7.18 -5.79 14.76
CA PRO A 41 -8.24 -5.83 13.76
C PRO A 41 -8.43 -4.51 12.99
N LEU A 42 -8.21 -3.36 13.63
CA LEU A 42 -8.32 -2.06 12.97
C LEU A 42 -7.22 -1.86 11.92
N ILE A 43 -5.99 -2.22 12.26
CA ILE A 43 -4.86 -2.18 11.32
C ILE A 43 -5.09 -3.19 10.20
N ALA A 44 -5.55 -4.40 10.51
CA ALA A 44 -5.87 -5.40 9.50
C ALA A 44 -6.91 -4.88 8.49
N ALA A 45 -7.95 -4.18 8.95
CA ALA A 45 -8.94 -3.56 8.06
C ALA A 45 -8.31 -2.52 7.13
N SER A 46 -7.49 -1.60 7.66
CA SER A 46 -6.77 -0.59 6.88
C SER A 46 -5.81 -1.20 5.84
N VAL A 47 -5.15 -2.30 6.21
CA VAL A 47 -4.24 -3.06 5.34
C VAL A 47 -5.00 -3.67 4.17
N ILE A 48 -6.16 -4.30 4.43
CA ILE A 48 -7.01 -4.85 3.37
C ILE A 48 -7.46 -3.74 2.42
N THR A 49 -7.92 -2.61 2.96
CA THR A 49 -8.30 -1.44 2.15
C THR A 49 -7.14 -0.99 1.25
N THR A 50 -5.94 -0.84 1.80
CA THR A 50 -4.76 -0.41 1.04
C THR A 50 -4.32 -1.44 -0.01
N ALA A 51 -4.39 -2.73 0.32
CA ALA A 51 -4.07 -3.82 -0.58
C ALA A 51 -5.02 -3.87 -1.80
N ILE A 52 -6.27 -3.42 -1.64
CA ILE A 52 -7.24 -3.28 -2.73
C ILE A 52 -7.01 -1.99 -3.53
N LEU A 53 -6.73 -0.87 -2.87
CA LEU A 53 -6.52 0.41 -3.56
C LEU A 53 -5.21 0.46 -4.38
N THR A 54 -4.14 -0.18 -3.91
CA THR A 54 -2.83 -0.19 -4.57
C THR A 54 -2.87 -0.70 -6.03
N PRO A 55 -3.48 -1.87 -6.35
CA PRO A 55 -3.59 -2.33 -7.74
C PRO A 55 -4.51 -1.45 -8.59
N VAL A 56 -5.54 -0.84 -8.00
CA VAL A 56 -6.40 0.14 -8.70
C VAL A 56 -5.59 1.37 -9.10
N LEU A 57 -4.79 1.91 -8.17
CA LEU A 57 -3.90 3.04 -8.42
C LEU A 57 -2.85 2.69 -9.48
N THR A 58 -2.22 1.54 -9.37
CA THR A 58 -1.21 1.05 -10.33
C THR A 58 -1.80 0.94 -11.74
N SER A 59 -3.01 0.38 -11.85
CA SER A 59 -3.73 0.27 -13.12
C SER A 59 -4.07 1.65 -13.71
N TRP A 60 -4.45 2.61 -12.87
CA TRP A 60 -4.68 3.99 -13.31
C TRP A 60 -3.41 4.65 -13.83
N VAL A 61 -2.28 4.49 -13.15
CA VAL A 61 -0.97 4.99 -13.61
C VAL A 61 -0.60 4.36 -14.96
N ALA A 62 -0.77 3.04 -15.11
CA ALA A 62 -0.51 2.34 -16.37
C ALA A 62 -1.37 2.90 -17.53
N LYS A 63 -2.67 3.13 -17.28
CA LYS A 63 -3.58 3.69 -18.28
C LYS A 63 -3.23 5.14 -18.65
N LYS A 64 -2.79 5.96 -17.67
CA LYS A 64 -2.33 7.33 -17.91
C LYS A 64 -1.09 7.33 -18.81
N GLN A 65 -0.12 6.46 -18.55
CA GLN A 65 1.09 6.37 -19.36
C GLN A 65 0.82 5.85 -20.77
N ALA A 66 -0.06 4.86 -20.94
CA ALA A 66 -0.47 4.38 -22.25
C ALA A 66 -1.14 5.50 -23.09
N ARG A 67 -1.95 6.36 -22.45
CA ARG A 67 -2.55 7.54 -23.11
C ARG A 67 -1.50 8.55 -23.55
N GLN A 68 -0.52 8.88 -22.70
CA GLN A 68 0.55 9.81 -23.05
C GLN A 68 1.35 9.32 -24.27
N ALA A 69 1.75 8.04 -24.27
CA ALA A 69 2.45 7.43 -25.40
C ALA A 69 1.64 7.46 -26.70
N SER A 70 0.31 7.33 -26.64
CA SER A 70 -0.55 7.44 -27.83
C SER A 70 -0.66 8.87 -28.37
N LEU A 71 -0.57 9.88 -27.51
CA LEU A 71 -0.61 11.29 -27.91
C LEU A 71 0.69 11.69 -28.59
N GLU A 72 1.83 11.25 -28.05
CA GLU A 72 3.15 11.46 -28.66
C GLU A 72 3.26 10.82 -30.05
N LYS A 73 2.63 9.66 -30.27
CA LYS A 73 2.66 8.98 -31.58
C LYS A 73 1.84 9.69 -32.66
N ASN A 74 0.89 10.54 -32.27
CA ASN A 74 0.00 11.28 -33.17
C ASN A 74 0.43 12.74 -33.40
N ALA A 75 1.48 13.19 -32.72
CA ALA A 75 2.10 14.50 -32.87
C ALA A 75 3.34 14.40 -33.77
#